data_AF-A0A0D6L4G6-F1
#
_entry.id   AF-A0A0D6L4G6-F1
#
_cell.length_a   1.000
_cell.length_b   1.000
_cell.length_c   1.000
_cell.angle_alpha   90.00
_cell.angle_beta   90.00
_cell.angle_gamma   90.00
#
_symmetry.space_group_name_H-M   'P 1'
#
loop_
_entity.id
_entity.type
_entity.pdbx_description
1 polymer ?
#
loop_
_entity_poly.entity_id
_entity_poly.type
_entity_poly.pdbx_seq_one_letter_code
_entity_poly.pdbx_strand_id
1 'polypeptide(L)'
;MAVETWRNGAAKDVGSQCGGGANVYDVNNIALLGKSFSSTKDHSKWGVSMSEKVPAVCVGDVNRQESQFKRGGGAVCIEDRTLWKTFKESVTNFDGCDVSIKTDDKKTPKANKDDKRPTKSNKV
;
A
#
# COMPACT_ATOMS: atom_id res chain seq x y z
N MET A 1 5.11 7.82 -1.47
CA MET A 1 5.97 7.68 -0.27
C MET A 1 5.41 6.55 0.59
N ALA A 2 6.23 5.68 1.15
CA ALA A 2 5.79 4.74 2.19
C ALA A 2 5.98 5.41 3.55
N VAL A 3 4.98 5.34 4.42
CA VAL A 3 4.96 6.05 5.71
C VAL A 3 4.74 5.07 6.85
N GLU A 4 5.62 5.11 7.83
CA GLU A 4 5.48 4.39 9.08
C GLU A 4 5.13 5.38 10.17
N THR A 5 4.03 5.15 10.86
CA THR A 5 3.65 5.93 12.04
C THR A 5 3.00 5.01 13.07
N TRP A 6 2.96 5.47 14.31
CA TRP A 6 2.24 4.75 15.36
C TRP A 6 0.73 4.70 15.09
N ARG A 7 0.24 3.52 14.73
CA ARG A 7 -1.18 3.24 14.45
C ARG A 7 -1.85 2.37 15.53
N ASN A 8 -1.62 2.68 16.81
CA ASN A 8 -2.23 1.98 17.94
C ASN A 8 -3.06 2.92 18.83
N GLY A 9 -3.44 4.08 18.31
CA GLY A 9 -4.39 4.97 19.00
C GLY A 9 -5.84 4.55 18.74
N ALA A 10 -6.76 5.03 19.57
CA ALA A 10 -8.18 4.70 19.49
C ALA A 10 -8.91 5.29 18.26
N ALA A 11 -8.24 6.14 17.48
CA ALA A 11 -8.81 6.79 16.32
C ALA A 11 -8.63 5.94 15.06
N LYS A 12 -9.49 6.18 14.07
CA LYS A 12 -9.40 5.54 12.77
C LYS A 12 -8.10 5.94 12.06
N ASP A 13 -7.40 4.95 11.51
CA ASP A 13 -6.23 5.17 10.67
C ASP A 13 -6.65 5.72 9.31
N VAL A 14 -5.82 6.59 8.73
CA VAL A 14 -6.16 7.24 7.45
C VAL A 14 -6.15 6.23 6.28
N GLY A 15 -5.33 5.17 6.35
CA GLY A 15 -5.19 4.14 5.30
C GLY A 15 -4.48 4.64 4.05
N SER A 16 -3.88 3.77 3.24
CA SER A 16 -3.14 4.19 2.04
C SER A 16 -3.97 5.09 1.11
N GLN A 17 -3.34 6.13 0.57
CA GLN A 17 -3.97 7.10 -0.33
C GLN A 17 -3.46 6.88 -1.75
N CYS A 18 -4.39 6.54 -2.63
CA CYS A 18 -4.15 6.15 -4.02
C CYS A 18 -4.98 7.04 -4.95
N GLY A 19 -4.39 7.61 -6.01
CA GLY A 19 -5.14 8.45 -6.95
C GLY A 19 -4.29 9.35 -7.85
N GLY A 20 -4.91 10.38 -8.44
CA GLY A 20 -4.30 11.24 -9.47
C GLY A 20 -3.13 12.13 -9.04
N GLY A 21 -2.60 11.93 -7.83
CA GLY A 21 -1.45 12.66 -7.28
C GLY A 21 -0.38 11.70 -6.74
N ALA A 22 0.43 12.16 -5.79
CA ALA A 22 1.42 11.31 -5.14
C ALA A 22 0.75 10.26 -4.25
N ASN A 23 1.04 8.98 -4.49
CA ASN A 23 0.54 7.90 -3.64
C ASN A 23 1.26 7.87 -2.28
N VAL A 24 0.52 7.60 -1.22
CA VAL A 24 1.02 7.41 0.15
C VAL A 24 0.63 6.02 0.62
N TYR A 25 1.61 5.23 1.04
CA TYR A 25 1.43 3.83 1.43
C TYR A 25 1.67 3.65 2.91
N ASP A 26 0.73 3.06 3.65
CA ASP A 26 0.94 2.73 5.05
C ASP A 26 1.87 1.54 5.21
N VAL A 27 2.95 1.72 5.97
CA VAL A 27 3.85 0.64 6.36
C VAL A 27 3.22 -0.15 7.52
N ASN A 28 3.12 -1.45 7.34
CA ASN A 28 2.53 -2.37 8.31
C ASN A 28 3.60 -3.02 9.20
N ASN A 29 4.75 -3.34 8.60
CA ASN A 29 5.83 -4.05 9.27
C ASN A 29 7.18 -3.53 8.80
N ILE A 30 8.11 -3.45 9.75
CA ILE A 30 9.50 -3.13 9.48
C ILE A 30 10.42 -4.19 10.08
N ALA A 31 11.59 -4.36 9.46
CA ALA A 31 12.67 -5.20 9.96
C ALA A 31 13.95 -4.37 10.10
N LEU A 32 14.53 -4.40 11.30
CA LEU A 32 15.76 -3.71 11.63
C LEU A 32 16.65 -4.63 12.45
N LEU A 33 17.91 -4.79 12.03
CA LEU A 33 18.92 -5.56 12.75
C LEU A 33 18.45 -6.98 13.15
N GLY A 34 17.74 -7.65 12.24
CA GLY A 34 17.21 -9.00 12.45
C GLY A 34 15.96 -9.10 13.33
N LYS A 35 15.37 -7.97 13.73
CA LYS A 35 14.10 -7.92 14.47
C LYS A 35 13.01 -7.33 13.60
N SER A 36 11.86 -8.00 13.56
CA SER A 36 10.68 -7.53 12.85
C SER A 36 9.58 -7.14 13.82
N PHE A 37 8.90 -6.03 13.55
CA PHE A 37 7.78 -5.58 14.36
C PHE A 37 6.76 -4.79 13.53
N SER A 38 5.54 -4.70 14.05
CA SER A 38 4.44 -3.96 13.43
C SER A 38 4.55 -2.47 13.74
N SER A 39 4.10 -1.62 12.80
CA SER A 39 3.95 -0.17 13.01
C SER A 39 3.02 0.19 14.19
N THR A 40 2.18 -0.74 14.64
CA THR A 40 1.37 -0.57 15.88
C THR A 40 2.22 -0.59 17.16
N LYS A 41 3.46 -1.09 17.09
CA LYS A 41 4.41 -1.20 18.21
C LYS A 41 5.59 -0.23 18.11
N ASP A 42 5.61 0.61 17.09
CA ASP A 42 6.61 1.67 16.94
C ASP A 42 5.96 3.04 17.14
N HIS A 43 6.61 3.90 17.92
CA HIS A 43 6.19 5.28 18.15
C HIS A 43 6.76 6.26 17.13
N SER A 44 7.67 5.78 16.28
CA SER A 44 8.30 6.54 15.21
C SER A 44 7.25 7.08 14.25
N LYS A 45 7.60 8.18 13.57
CA LYS A 45 6.83 8.72 12.45
C LYS A 45 7.82 9.15 11.37
N TRP A 46 7.80 8.46 10.25
CA TRP A 46 8.66 8.78 9.13
C TRP A 46 8.03 8.37 7.81
N GLY A 47 8.57 8.94 6.74
CA GLY A 47 8.23 8.61 5.37
C GLY A 47 9.48 8.40 4.53
N VAL A 48 9.47 7.40 3.67
CA VAL A 48 10.54 7.13 2.70
C VAL A 48 9.99 7.14 1.29
N SER A 49 10.69 7.80 0.38
CA SER A 49 10.34 7.76 -1.03
C SER A 49 10.34 6.31 -1.55
N MET A 50 9.36 5.99 -2.41
CA MET A 50 9.32 4.69 -3.10
C MET A 50 10.09 4.73 -4.43
N SER A 51 10.60 5.90 -4.82
CA SER A 51 11.38 6.09 -6.03
C SER A 51 12.80 6.49 -5.70
N GLU A 52 13.77 5.76 -6.24
CA GLU A 52 15.19 6.07 -6.13
C GLU A 52 15.58 7.42 -6.78
N LYS A 53 14.74 7.94 -7.68
CA LYS A 53 14.96 9.24 -8.34
C LYS A 53 14.90 10.41 -7.36
N VAL A 54 14.20 10.24 -6.23
CA VAL A 54 14.08 11.23 -5.16
C VAL A 54 14.32 10.47 -3.86
N PRO A 55 15.59 10.30 -3.43
CA PRO A 55 15.95 9.48 -2.27
C PRO A 55 15.69 10.22 -0.95
N ALA A 56 14.44 10.64 -0.76
CA ALA A 56 14.01 11.41 0.39
C ALA A 56 13.59 10.51 1.56
N VAL A 57 14.01 10.89 2.76
CA VAL A 57 13.50 10.42 4.04
C VAL A 57 12.97 11.63 4.80
N CYS A 58 11.78 11.51 5.37
CA CYS A 58 11.18 12.52 6.23
C CYS A 58 10.93 11.93 7.60
N VAL A 59 11.23 12.66 8.67
CA VAL A 59 10.89 12.31 10.06
C VAL A 59 10.03 13.42 10.63
N GLY A 60 8.96 13.08 11.34
CA GLY A 60 8.00 14.08 11.82
C GLY A 60 7.30 13.73 13.13
N ASP A 61 6.29 14.52 13.45
CA ASP A 61 5.73 14.56 14.81
C ASP A 61 4.31 13.99 14.92
N VAL A 62 3.64 13.79 13.78
CA VAL A 62 2.21 13.49 13.71
C VAL A 62 1.95 12.05 13.24
N ASN A 63 1.11 11.32 13.97
CA ASN A 63 0.64 10.00 13.57
C ASN A 63 -0.37 10.09 12.42
N ARG A 64 -0.49 9.02 11.64
CA ARG A 64 -1.44 8.94 10.54
C ARG A 64 -2.82 8.42 10.98
N GLN A 65 -3.44 9.13 11.91
CA GLN A 65 -4.80 8.85 12.41
C GLN A 65 -5.70 10.08 12.26
N GLU A 66 -7.00 9.89 11.96
CA GLU A 66 -7.94 10.98 11.70
C GLU A 66 -8.07 11.97 12.88
N SER A 67 -7.89 11.50 14.13
CA SER A 67 -7.88 12.36 15.32
C SER A 67 -6.77 13.41 15.33
N GLN A 68 -5.73 13.22 14.51
CA GLN A 68 -4.56 14.09 14.45
C GLN A 68 -4.73 15.25 13.47
N PHE A 69 -5.76 15.27 12.62
CA PHE A 69 -5.94 16.30 11.59
C PHE A 69 -6.06 17.73 12.12
N LYS A 70 -6.42 17.89 13.40
CA LYS A 70 -6.53 19.20 14.06
C LYS A 70 -5.33 19.53 14.95
N ARG A 71 -4.25 18.74 14.87
CA ARG A 71 -3.00 18.98 15.60
C ARG A 71 -1.98 19.60 14.66
N GLY A 72 -1.33 20.66 15.11
CA GLY A 72 -0.13 21.17 14.45
C GLY A 72 1.00 20.14 14.55
N GLY A 73 1.92 20.20 13.60
CA GLY A 73 3.14 19.39 13.60
C GLY A 73 4.00 19.69 12.39
N GLY A 74 5.19 19.10 12.35
CA GLY A 74 6.13 19.25 11.26
C GLY A 74 6.71 17.91 10.80
N ALA A 75 7.51 18.02 9.75
CA ALA A 75 8.43 16.99 9.31
C ALA A 75 9.70 17.65 8.76
N VAL A 76 10.85 17.03 9.03
CA VAL A 76 12.13 17.38 8.40
C VAL A 76 12.42 16.31 7.36
N CYS A 77 12.71 16.73 6.14
CA CYS A 77 13.07 15.85 5.05
C CYS A 77 14.52 16.07 4.62
N ILE A 78 15.21 14.98 4.30
CA ILE A 78 16.57 14.97 3.77
C ILE A 78 16.62 14.06 2.55
N GLU A 79 17.28 14.52 1.50
CA GLU A 79 17.65 13.68 0.36
C GLU A 79 19.06 13.15 0.57
N ASP A 80 19.14 11.90 1.04
CA ASP A 80 20.40 11.19 1.23
C ASP A 80 20.21 9.73 0.81
N ARG A 81 21.02 9.29 -0.17
CA ARG A 81 20.87 7.98 -0.80
C ARG A 81 21.16 6.83 0.16
N THR A 82 22.09 7.00 1.10
CA THR A 82 22.44 5.96 2.07
C THR A 82 21.33 5.81 3.09
N LEU A 83 20.87 6.92 3.67
CA LEU A 83 19.78 6.95 4.64
C LEU A 83 18.48 6.44 4.01
N TRP A 84 18.14 6.92 2.82
CA TRP A 84 16.98 6.46 2.07
C TRP A 84 17.01 4.96 1.85
N LYS A 85 18.16 4.40 1.45
CA LYS A 85 18.29 2.96 1.24
C LYS A 85 18.03 2.20 2.53
N THR A 86 18.62 2.62 3.65
CA THR A 86 18.40 2.01 4.97
C THR A 86 16.92 2.01 5.36
N PHE A 87 16.22 3.13 5.22
CA PHE A 87 14.79 3.22 5.54
C PHE A 87 13.92 2.45 4.54
N LYS A 88 14.28 2.45 3.25
CA LYS A 88 13.52 1.78 2.20
C LYS A 88 13.58 0.26 2.36
N GLU A 89 14.74 -0.28 2.74
CA GLU A 89 15.00 -1.69 2.96
C GLU A 89 14.45 -2.19 4.30
N SER A 90 14.20 -1.31 5.28
CA SER A 90 13.54 -1.70 6.53
C SER A 90 12.06 -2.04 6.33
N VAL A 91 11.40 -1.50 5.30
CA VAL A 91 9.98 -1.77 5.00
C VAL A 91 9.83 -3.20 4.48
N THR A 92 9.19 -4.05 5.27
CA THR A 92 8.92 -5.45 4.89
C THR A 92 7.50 -5.67 4.38
N ASN A 93 6.55 -4.85 4.83
CA ASN A 93 5.16 -4.90 4.37
C ASN A 93 4.54 -3.50 4.39
N PHE A 94 3.75 -3.18 3.36
CA PHE A 94 2.97 -1.95 3.27
C PHE A 94 1.68 -2.19 2.47
N ASP A 95 0.65 -1.39 2.74
CA ASP A 95 -0.60 -1.43 2.00
C ASP A 95 -0.44 -0.66 0.68
N GLY A 96 -0.33 -1.40 -0.42
CA GLY A 96 -0.21 -0.86 -1.77
C GLY A 96 -1.51 -0.24 -2.29
N CYS A 97 -1.44 0.33 -3.49
CA CYS A 97 -2.63 0.68 -4.25
C CYS A 97 -3.03 -0.53 -5.08
N ASP A 98 -4.27 -1.01 -4.93
CA ASP A 98 -4.83 -1.99 -5.85
C ASP A 98 -4.90 -1.37 -7.23
N VAL A 99 -4.11 -1.90 -8.16
CA VAL A 99 -4.31 -1.64 -9.58
C VAL A 99 -5.59 -2.38 -9.91
N SER A 100 -6.74 -1.71 -9.82
CA SER A 100 -7.94 -2.19 -10.47
C SER A 100 -7.62 -2.28 -11.96
N ILE A 101 -7.21 -3.47 -12.41
CA ILE A 101 -7.18 -3.79 -13.83
C ILE A 101 -8.63 -3.60 -14.25
N LYS A 102 -8.92 -2.49 -14.93
CA LYS A 102 -10.10 -2.42 -15.78
C LYS A 102 -9.85 -3.46 -16.85
N THR A 103 -10.30 -4.69 -16.63
CA THR A 103 -10.43 -5.66 -17.70
C THR A 103 -11.46 -5.07 -18.62
N ASP A 104 -11.02 -4.44 -19.72
CA ASP A 104 -11.90 -4.13 -20.82
C ASP A 104 -12.65 -5.41 -21.18
N ASP A 105 -13.97 -5.38 -21.05
CA ASP A 105 -14.86 -6.47 -21.42
C ASP A 105 -14.56 -6.89 -22.87
N LYS A 106 -13.75 -7.94 -23.04
CA LYS A 106 -13.67 -8.65 -24.31
C LYS A 106 -15.04 -9.28 -24.55
N LYS A 107 -15.84 -8.57 -25.34
CA LYS A 107 -17.11 -9.02 -25.92
C LYS A 107 -16.98 -10.47 -26.40
N THR A 108 -17.52 -11.40 -25.62
CA THR A 108 -17.63 -12.81 -25.99
C THR A 108 -18.47 -12.92 -27.27
N PRO A 109 -18.02 -13.63 -28.32
CA PRO A 109 -18.84 -13.87 -29.50
C PRO A 109 -20.07 -14.69 -29.12
N LYS A 110 -21.27 -14.22 -29.50
CA LYS A 110 -22.52 -14.97 -29.36
C LYS A 110 -22.43 -16.23 -30.22
N ALA A 111 -22.54 -17.41 -29.60
CA ALA A 111 -22.71 -18.67 -30.31
C ALA A 111 -24.08 -18.70 -30.99
N ASN A 112 -24.09 -18.96 -32.30
CA ASN A 112 -25.30 -19.20 -33.09
C ASN A 112 -25.95 -20.51 -32.65
N LYS A 113 -27.26 -20.47 -32.44
CA LYS A 113 -28.12 -21.66 -32.35
C LYS A 113 -28.47 -22.10 -33.77
N ASP A 114 -28.34 -23.40 -34.05
CA ASP A 114 -28.99 -24.23 -35.08
C ASP A 114 -28.18 -25.55 -35.13
N ASP A 115 -28.67 -26.79 -35.21
CA ASP A 115 -29.99 -27.38 -35.40
C ASP A 115 -29.88 -28.91 -35.04
N LYS A 116 -31.00 -29.51 -34.62
CA LYS A 116 -31.42 -30.94 -34.71
C LYS A 116 -30.67 -32.15 -34.09
N ARG A 117 -31.39 -32.73 -33.11
CA ARG A 117 -32.09 -34.06 -33.09
C ARG A 117 -31.34 -35.29 -32.47
N PRO A 118 -32.05 -36.17 -31.71
CA PRO A 118 -31.45 -37.02 -30.68
C PRO A 118 -31.26 -38.47 -31.11
N THR A 119 -30.37 -39.19 -30.41
CA THR A 119 -30.37 -40.66 -30.38
C THR A 119 -30.11 -41.21 -28.99
N LYS A 120 -30.82 -42.29 -28.70
CA LYS A 120 -31.00 -42.99 -27.43
C LYS A 120 -29.86 -43.98 -27.14
N SER A 121 -29.79 -44.35 -25.85
CA SER A 121 -29.62 -45.72 -25.33
C SER A 121 -28.22 -46.31 -25.08
N ASN A 122 -28.00 -46.53 -23.77
CA ASN A 122 -27.57 -47.77 -23.09
C ASN A 122 -26.13 -48.33 -23.15
N LYS A 123 -25.82 -48.97 -22.00
CA LYS A 123 -24.81 -49.99 -21.66
C LYS A 123 -23.42 -49.45 -21.28
N VAL A 124 -22.78 -49.84 -20.17
CA VAL A 124 -22.99 -50.93 -19.17
C VAL A 124 -22.73 -50.36 -17.78
#